data_AF-A0A928NAZ7-F1
#
_entry.id   AF-A0A928NAZ7-F1
#
_cell.length_a   1.000
_cell.length_b   1.000
_cell.length_c   1.000
_cell.angle_alpha   90.00
_cell.angle_beta   90.00
_cell.angle_gamma   90.00
#
_symmetry.space_group_name_H-M   'P 1'
#
loop_
_entity.id
_entity.type
_entity.pdbx_description
1 polymer ?
#
loop_
_entity_poly.entity_id
_entity_poly.type
_entity_poly.pdbx_seq_one_letter_code
_entity_poly.pdbx_strand_id
1 'polypeptide(L)'
;MRIPGMPVIDELYAINGSYVNIAYPMPIGCEVKLLRDKQIYLCNQVECEFNDGELTRCFGLVTGMDFILVAEYGENGSHPELILYKKR
;
A
#
# COMPACT_ATOMS: atom_id res chain seq x y z
N MET A 1 10.19 3.18 13.06
CA MET A 1 10.05 1.84 12.43
C MET A 1 10.50 2.00 10.99
N ARG A 2 11.42 1.16 10.52
CA ARG A 2 11.87 1.17 9.11
C ARG A 2 11.35 -0.11 8.48
N ILE A 3 10.71 0.02 7.32
CA ILE A 3 10.27 -1.13 6.51
C ILE A 3 11.45 -1.44 5.56
N PRO A 4 12.06 -2.63 5.62
CA PRO A 4 13.14 -3.00 4.71
C PRO A 4 12.70 -2.86 3.24
N GLY A 5 13.55 -2.28 2.40
CA GLY A 5 13.29 -2.10 0.97
C GLY A 5 12.35 -0.95 0.63
N MET A 6 11.69 -0.32 1.61
CA MET A 6 10.85 0.86 1.37
C MET A 6 11.71 2.14 1.44
N PRO A 7 11.78 2.93 0.36
CA PRO A 7 12.40 4.25 0.38
C PRO A 7 11.76 5.21 1.39
N VAL A 8 12.46 6.30 1.68
CA VAL A 8 11.87 7.41 2.44
C VAL A 8 10.79 8.08 1.60
N ILE A 9 9.64 8.33 2.22
CA ILE A 9 8.51 9.05 1.62
C ILE A 9 8.44 10.42 2.30
N ASP A 10 8.66 11.48 1.53
CA ASP A 10 8.62 12.88 1.96
C ASP A 10 7.36 13.63 1.50
N GLU A 11 6.69 13.13 0.45
CA GLU A 11 5.47 13.70 -0.09
C GLU A 11 4.28 12.73 -0.03
N LEU A 12 3.06 13.27 0.05
CA LEU A 12 1.81 12.52 -0.04
C LEU A 12 0.83 13.25 -0.96
N TYR A 13 0.07 12.48 -1.73
CA TYR A 13 -0.93 12.99 -2.67
C TYR A 13 -2.33 12.60 -2.22
N ALA A 14 -3.27 13.54 -2.34
CA ALA A 14 -4.68 13.30 -2.06
C ALA A 14 -5.30 12.50 -3.22
N ILE A 15 -5.60 11.24 -2.96
CA ILE A 15 -6.11 10.30 -3.96
C ILE A 15 -7.44 9.71 -3.48
N ASN A 16 -8.35 9.52 -4.42
CA ASN A 16 -9.63 8.86 -4.15
C ASN A 16 -9.41 7.36 -3.87
N GLY A 17 -10.09 6.85 -2.84
CA GLY A 17 -9.94 5.48 -2.36
C GLY A 17 -10.11 4.44 -3.46
N SER A 18 -10.93 4.70 -4.49
CA SER A 18 -11.13 3.76 -5.59
C SER A 18 -9.84 3.39 -6.34
N TYR A 19 -8.82 4.26 -6.31
CA TYR A 19 -7.53 4.02 -6.99
C TYR A 19 -6.53 3.25 -6.14
N VAL A 20 -6.67 3.28 -4.81
CA VAL A 20 -5.68 2.73 -3.86
C VAL A 20 -6.25 1.58 -3.02
N ASN A 21 -7.56 1.30 -3.12
CA ASN A 21 -8.25 0.25 -2.38
C ASN A 21 -8.11 -1.12 -3.05
N ILE A 22 -6.87 -1.62 -3.04
CA ILE A 22 -6.54 -2.97 -3.50
C ILE A 22 -7.08 -4.02 -2.53
N ALA A 23 -7.35 -5.22 -3.06
CA ALA A 23 -7.91 -6.33 -2.30
C ALA A 23 -6.77 -7.25 -1.82
N TYR A 24 -6.74 -7.57 -0.54
CA TYR A 24 -5.70 -8.41 0.05
C TYR A 24 -6.19 -9.85 0.20
N PRO A 25 -5.43 -10.86 -0.27
CA PRO A 25 -5.79 -12.25 -0.10
C PRO A 25 -5.69 -12.65 1.37
N MET A 26 -6.72 -13.34 1.87
CA MET A 26 -6.77 -13.91 3.20
C MET A 26 -6.46 -15.42 3.15
N PRO A 27 -5.91 -16.01 4.22
CA PRO A 27 -5.61 -17.45 4.27
C PRO A 27 -6.81 -18.36 4.01
N ILE A 28 -8.03 -17.87 4.21
CA ILE A 28 -9.28 -18.61 3.99
C ILE A 28 -9.82 -18.51 2.54
N GLY A 29 -9.03 -17.97 1.61
CA GLY A 29 -9.39 -17.87 0.19
C GLY A 29 -10.38 -16.75 -0.15
N CYS A 30 -10.63 -15.83 0.77
CA CYS A 30 -11.38 -14.60 0.49
C CYS A 30 -10.42 -13.42 0.32
N GLU A 31 -10.92 -12.31 -0.23
CA GLU A 31 -10.18 -11.07 -0.31
C GLU A 31 -10.86 -9.99 0.54
N VAL A 32 -10.04 -9.13 1.15
CA VAL A 32 -10.53 -8.01 1.97
C VAL A 32 -10.02 -6.69 1.42
N LYS A 33 -10.91 -5.70 1.35
CA LYS A 33 -10.58 -4.30 1.10
C LYS A 33 -10.63 -3.54 2.41
N LEU A 34 -9.56 -2.82 2.71
CA LEU A 34 -9.39 -2.11 3.99
C LEU A 34 -9.79 -0.64 3.92
N LEU A 35 -9.91 -0.07 2.72
CA LEU A 35 -10.26 1.33 2.49
C LEU A 35 -11.69 1.45 1.96
N ARG A 36 -12.17 2.71 1.84
CA ARG A 36 -13.46 3.04 1.26
C ARG A 36 -13.28 3.75 -0.06
N ASP A 37 -13.89 3.25 -1.12
CA ASP A 37 -13.72 3.81 -2.47
C ASP A 37 -14.13 5.27 -2.57
N LYS A 38 -15.13 5.73 -1.80
CA LYS A 38 -15.62 7.12 -1.87
C LYS A 38 -14.86 8.10 -0.98
N GLN A 39 -13.84 7.65 -0.25
CA GLN A 39 -13.07 8.49 0.68
C GLN A 39 -11.79 8.99 0.01
N ILE A 40 -11.38 10.23 0.30
CA ILE A 40 -10.05 10.72 -0.08
C ILE A 40 -9.05 10.33 1.01
N TYR A 41 -7.89 9.82 0.58
CA TYR A 41 -6.75 9.47 1.43
C TYR A 41 -5.49 10.21 0.98
N LEU A 42 -4.55 10.39 1.89
CA LEU A 42 -3.20 10.87 1.54
C LEU A 42 -2.30 9.66 1.33
N CYS A 43 -1.74 9.51 0.13
CA CYS A 43 -1.04 8.31 -0.29
C CYS A 43 0.26 8.63 -1.04
N ASN A 44 1.16 7.65 -1.12
CA ASN A 44 2.28 7.66 -2.06
C ASN A 44 2.62 6.22 -2.49
N GLN A 45 3.18 6.06 -3.69
CA GLN A 45 3.73 4.80 -4.17
C GLN A 45 5.21 5.01 -4.50
N VAL A 46 6.05 4.09 -4.01
CA VAL A 46 7.49 4.09 -4.29
C VAL A 46 7.93 2.69 -4.71
N GLU A 47 8.89 2.61 -5.61
CA GLU A 47 9.50 1.33 -6.00
C GLU A 47 10.31 0.74 -4.84
N CYS A 48 10.34 -0.58 -4.73
CA CYS A 48 11.17 -1.28 -3.77
C CYS A 48 12.66 -1.09 -4.10
N GLU A 49 13.47 -0.72 -3.11
CA GLU A 49 14.93 -0.54 -3.25
C GLU A 49 15.65 -1.85 -3.64
N PHE A 50 14.98 -3.00 -3.48
CA PHE A 50 15.52 -4.33 -3.77
C PHE A 50 15.14 -4.86 -5.15
N ASN A 51 14.43 -4.08 -5.97
CA ASN A 51 14.14 -4.50 -7.34
C ASN A 51 15.45 -4.72 -8.12
N ASP A 52 15.55 -5.86 -8.81
CA ASP A 52 16.73 -6.30 -9.56
C ASP A 52 16.54 -6.28 -11.10
N GLY A 53 15.37 -5.84 -11.56
CA GLY A 53 15.03 -5.69 -12.98
C GLY A 53 14.20 -6.84 -13.56
N GLU A 54 14.04 -7.97 -12.87
CA GLU A 54 13.15 -9.06 -13.30
C GLU A 54 11.77 -8.97 -12.64
N LEU A 55 11.71 -8.54 -11.38
CA LEU A 55 10.48 -8.37 -10.61
C LEU A 55 10.38 -6.94 -10.08
N THR A 56 9.38 -6.20 -10.56
CA THR A 56 9.07 -4.86 -10.05
C THR A 56 8.09 -4.96 -8.89
N ARG A 57 8.57 -4.68 -7.67
CA ARG A 57 7.74 -4.52 -6.48
C ARG A 57 7.66 -3.04 -6.10
N CYS A 58 6.51 -2.64 -5.58
CA CYS A 58 6.21 -1.30 -5.12
C CYS A 58 5.67 -1.34 -3.70
N PHE A 59 5.96 -0.31 -2.92
CA PHE A 59 5.27 -0.01 -1.68
C PHE A 59 4.21 1.04 -1.91
N GLY A 60 2.99 0.78 -1.46
CA GLY A 60 1.93 1.77 -1.33
C GLY A 60 1.76 2.16 0.13
N LEU A 61 1.87 3.45 0.42
CA LEU A 61 1.56 4.04 1.70
C LEU A 61 0.24 4.79 1.59
N VAL A 62 -0.68 4.52 2.50
CA VAL A 62 -1.99 5.18 2.59
C VAL A 62 -2.22 5.65 4.02
N THR A 63 -2.60 6.91 4.19
CA THR A 63 -2.94 7.46 5.49
C THR A 63 -4.38 7.97 5.50
N GLY A 64 -5.10 7.58 6.54
CA GLY A 64 -6.40 8.13 6.90
C GLY A 64 -6.29 9.07 8.09
N MET A 65 -7.43 9.50 8.63
CA MET A 65 -7.48 10.41 9.79
C MET A 65 -6.85 9.81 11.07
N ASP A 66 -6.94 8.49 11.21
CA ASP A 66 -6.59 7.75 12.43
C ASP A 66 -5.69 6.53 12.17
N PHE A 67 -5.22 6.32 10.95
CA PHE A 67 -4.39 5.16 10.61
C PHE A 67 -3.34 5.44 9.53
N ILE A 68 -2.31 4.60 9.53
CA ILE A 68 -1.34 4.43 8.45
C ILE A 68 -1.41 2.97 8.00
N LEU A 69 -1.51 2.76 6.70
CA LEU A 69 -1.46 1.48 6.02
C LEU A 69 -0.24 1.49 5.08
N VAL A 70 0.57 0.45 5.13
CA VAL A 70 1.63 0.19 4.16
C VAL A 70 1.43 -1.20 3.58
N ALA A 71 1.47 -1.30 2.27
CA ALA A 71 1.39 -2.55 1.52
C ALA A 71 2.53 -2.64 0.51
N GLU A 72 2.93 -3.87 0.21
CA GLU A 72 3.85 -4.18 -0.87
C GLU A 72 3.09 -4.97 -1.94
N TYR A 73 3.29 -4.64 -3.21
CA TYR A 73 2.61 -5.30 -4.33
C TYR A 73 3.47 -5.24 -5.59
N GLY A 74 3.22 -6.17 -6.51
CA GLY A 74 3.80 -6.15 -7.84
C GLY A 74 3.08 -5.18 -8.78
N GLU A 75 3.42 -5.25 -10.06
CA GLU A 75 2.79 -4.43 -11.09
C GLU A 75 1.26 -4.48 -11.02
N ASN A 76 0.64 -3.30 -11.20
CA ASN A 76 -0.81 -3.11 -11.17
C ASN A 76 -1.49 -3.58 -9.86
N GLY A 77 -0.78 -3.61 -8.75
CA GLY A 77 -1.32 -4.05 -7.46
C GLY A 77 -1.42 -5.58 -7.31
N SER A 78 -0.70 -6.34 -8.14
CA SER A 78 -0.69 -7.80 -8.08
C SER A 78 0.03 -8.34 -6.85
N HIS A 79 -0.36 -9.53 -6.38
CA HIS A 79 0.22 -10.17 -5.20
C HIS A 79 0.39 -9.21 -3.99
N PRO A 80 -0.68 -8.54 -3.55
CA PRO A 80 -0.57 -7.54 -2.51
C PRO A 80 -0.39 -8.17 -1.14
N GLU A 81 0.52 -7.60 -0.36
CA GLU A 81 0.84 -8.00 1.00
C GLU A 81 0.70 -6.79 1.92
N LEU A 82 -0.06 -6.96 3.01
CA LEU A 82 -0.20 -5.92 4.02
C LEU A 82 0.99 -5.97 4.97
N ILE A 83 1.89 -4.98 4.87
CA ILE A 83 3.12 -4.91 5.67
C ILE A 83 2.86 -4.26 7.03
N LEU A 84 2.06 -3.19 7.05
CA LEU A 84 1.75 -2.45 8.26
C LEU A 84 0.33 -1.92 8.21
N TYR A 85 -0.40 -2.14 9.30
CA TYR A 85 -1.59 -1.37 9.60
C TYR A 85 -1.49 -0.88 11.04
N LYS A 86 -1.35 0.43 11.21
CA LYS A 86 -1.20 1.06 12.52
C LYS A 86 -2.25 2.15 12.70
N LYS A 87 -3.06 2.01 13.75
CA LYS A 87 -3.94 3.09 14.23
C LYS A 87 -3.17 4.03 15.16
N ARG A 88 -3.63 5.27 15.29
CA ARG A 88 -3.10 6.26 16.25
C ARG A 88 -3.13 5.72 17.68
#